data_AF-A0A4Q0U0J3-F1
#
_entry.id   AF-A0A4Q0U0J3-F1
#
_cell.length_a   1.000
_cell.length_b   1.000
_cell.length_c   1.000
_cell.angle_alpha   90.00
_cell.angle_beta   90.00
_cell.angle_gamma   90.00
#
_symmetry.space_group_name_H-M   'P 1'
#
loop_
_entity.id
_entity.type
_entity.pdbx_description
1 polymer ?
#
loop_
_entity_poly.entity_id
_entity_poly.type
_entity_poly.pdbx_seq_one_letter_code
_entity_poly.pdbx_strand_id
1 'polypeptide(L)'
;MKEEDNILKKVGRENSFKVPEGYFENLTSEVMGKLPEKEKPAFEEVKQPTMWTRVKPLFYMAAMFIGAALIIRVASSNHQPATVDDQLTANDAGTEVVSDEYIDVALDRSMLDDYSLYVYLSDATAE
;
A
#
# COMPACT_ATOMS: atom_id res chain seq x y z
N MET A 1 41.70 59.05 -19.44
CA MET A 1 42.76 59.49 -18.52
C MET A 1 42.37 60.65 -17.62
N LYS A 2 42.03 61.87 -18.10
CA LYS A 2 41.74 62.98 -17.17
C LYS A 2 40.42 62.86 -16.38
N GLU A 3 39.43 62.12 -16.91
CA GLU A 3 38.12 61.99 -16.28
C GLU A 3 38.10 60.95 -15.15
N GLU A 4 38.81 59.82 -15.30
CA GLU A 4 38.92 58.81 -14.24
C GLU A 4 39.59 59.36 -12.97
N ASP A 5 40.59 60.24 -13.11
CA ASP A 5 41.27 60.90 -12.00
C ASP A 5 40.35 61.88 -11.25
N ASN A 6 39.44 62.55 -11.95
CA ASN A 6 38.47 63.45 -11.31
C ASN A 6 37.45 62.67 -10.47
N ILE A 7 37.02 61.51 -10.96
CA ILE A 7 36.09 60.62 -10.27
C ILE A 7 36.76 60.01 -9.04
N LEU A 8 38.00 59.50 -9.17
CA LEU A 8 38.76 58.95 -8.05
C LEU A 8 39.06 59.99 -6.96
N LYS A 9 39.29 61.25 -7.32
CA LYS A 9 39.50 62.34 -6.36
C LYS A 9 38.22 62.75 -5.62
N LYS A 10 37.05 62.63 -6.26
CA LYS A 10 35.75 62.97 -5.65
C LYS A 10 35.18 61.85 -4.80
N VAL A 11 35.27 60.61 -5.26
CA VAL A 11 34.64 59.44 -4.64
C VAL A 11 35.60 58.71 -3.70
N GLY A 12 36.91 58.93 -3.85
CA GLY A 12 37.93 58.17 -3.14
C GLY A 12 38.11 56.78 -3.74
N ARG A 13 39.24 56.15 -3.41
CA ARG A 13 39.55 54.77 -3.82
C ARG A 13 39.11 53.74 -2.77
N GLU A 14 38.44 54.20 -1.72
CA GLU A 14 37.96 53.34 -0.65
C GLU A 14 36.64 52.69 -1.05
N ASN A 15 36.51 51.41 -0.72
CA ASN A 15 35.27 50.69 -0.95
C ASN A 15 34.25 51.10 0.12
N SER A 16 33.18 51.78 -0.29
CA SER A 16 32.06 52.16 0.58
C SER A 16 31.18 50.98 0.97
N PHE A 17 31.26 49.86 0.24
CA PHE A 17 30.56 48.62 0.57
C PHE A 17 31.44 47.76 1.48
N LYS A 18 31.47 48.12 2.76
CA LYS A 18 32.07 47.30 3.82
C LYS A 18 30.96 46.59 4.58
N VAL A 19 31.10 45.27 4.72
CA VAL A 19 30.25 44.51 5.64
C VAL A 19 30.74 44.73 7.07
N PRO A 20 29.83 44.77 8.07
CA PRO A 20 30.22 44.75 9.47
C PRO A 20 31.10 43.52 9.77
N GLU A 21 32.06 43.68 10.68
CA GLU A 21 32.87 42.54 11.13
C GLU A 21 31.97 41.47 11.77
N GLY A 22 32.20 40.20 11.44
CA GLY A 22 31.40 39.08 11.93
C GLY A 22 30.03 38.88 11.26
N TYR A 23 29.61 39.73 10.31
CA TYR A 23 28.29 39.59 9.65
C TYR A 23 28.08 38.20 9.01
N PHE A 24 29.07 37.72 8.27
CA PHE A 24 29.01 36.42 7.62
C PHE A 24 29.22 35.23 8.57
N GLU A 25 29.77 35.46 9.76
CA GLU A 25 29.99 34.41 10.77
C GLU A 25 28.66 33.92 11.34
N ASN A 26 27.71 34.84 11.53
CA ASN A 26 26.39 34.54 12.08
C ASN A 26 25.33 34.25 11.01
N LEU A 27 25.61 34.54 9.73
CA LEU A 27 24.65 34.37 8.62
C LEU A 27 24.12 32.95 8.55
N THR A 28 24.98 31.93 8.62
CA THR A 28 24.54 30.53 8.52
C THR A 28 23.62 30.15 9.68
N SER A 29 23.93 30.58 10.90
CA SER A 29 23.10 30.34 12.08
C SER A 29 21.75 31.06 11.98
N GLU A 30 21.74 32.30 11.48
CA GLU A 30 20.51 33.06 11.28
C GLU A 30 19.65 32.43 10.18
N VAL A 31 20.24 32.05 9.04
CA VAL A 31 19.52 31.34 7.96
C VAL A 31 18.95 30.01 8.45
N MET A 32 19.71 29.23 9.22
CA MET A 32 19.23 27.98 9.83
C MET A 32 18.14 28.20 10.88
N GLY A 33 18.21 29.29 11.66
CA GLY A 33 17.17 29.65 12.63
C GLY A 33 15.91 30.26 12.00
N LYS A 34 16.00 30.80 10.79
CA LYS A 34 14.88 31.38 10.03
C LYS A 34 14.26 30.40 9.04
N LEU A 35 14.97 29.33 8.68
CA LEU A 35 14.34 28.19 8.03
C LEU A 35 13.20 27.72 8.93
N PRO A 36 12.00 27.46 8.38
CA PRO A 36 10.98 26.75 9.15
C PRO A 36 11.69 25.54 9.74
N GLU A 37 11.49 25.25 11.03
CA GLU A 37 12.00 24.01 11.62
C GLU A 37 11.62 22.94 10.63
N LYS A 38 12.60 22.44 9.84
CA LYS A 38 12.39 21.38 8.85
C LYS A 38 11.69 20.36 9.67
N GLU A 39 10.39 20.24 9.42
CA GLU A 39 9.40 19.65 10.30
C GLU A 39 10.19 18.67 11.12
N LYS A 40 10.55 19.02 12.39
CA LYS A 40 11.03 17.98 13.31
C LYS A 40 9.98 16.96 13.05
N PRO A 41 10.28 15.82 12.38
CA PRO A 41 9.23 15.05 11.77
C PRO A 41 8.34 14.89 12.95
N ALA A 42 7.18 15.50 12.83
CA ALA A 42 6.13 15.12 13.70
C ALA A 42 6.21 13.59 13.41
N PHE A 43 6.55 12.69 14.34
CA PHE A 43 6.10 12.77 15.71
C PHE A 43 4.77 13.60 15.73
N GLU A 44 3.84 13.55 14.74
CA GLU A 44 3.28 12.35 14.10
C GLU A 44 3.78 11.23 14.96
N GLU A 45 3.25 11.19 16.18
CA GLU A 45 2.33 10.12 16.48
C GLU A 45 1.98 9.37 15.17
N VAL A 46 2.97 8.67 14.62
CA VAL A 46 2.89 7.46 13.87
C VAL A 46 2.21 6.70 14.96
N LYS A 47 0.88 6.80 14.90
CA LYS A 47 -0.07 6.14 15.74
C LYS A 47 0.29 4.73 15.39
N GLN A 48 1.28 4.23 16.14
CA GLN A 48 1.97 3.00 15.81
C GLN A 48 0.82 2.08 15.55
N PRO A 49 0.74 1.37 14.41
CA PRO A 49 -0.36 0.49 14.15
C PRO A 49 -0.37 -0.51 15.30
N THR A 50 -1.11 -0.12 16.32
CA THR A 50 -1.10 -0.73 17.64
C THR A 50 -1.86 -1.99 17.34
N MET A 51 -1.40 -3.10 17.90
CA MET A 51 -1.94 -4.46 17.67
C MET A 51 -3.48 -4.53 17.50
N TRP A 52 -4.22 -3.58 18.08
CA TRP A 52 -5.57 -3.12 17.73
C TRP A 52 -5.99 -3.14 16.24
N THR A 53 -5.15 -2.76 15.28
CA THR A 53 -5.52 -2.81 13.85
C THR A 53 -5.60 -4.24 13.33
N ARG A 54 -4.86 -5.18 13.90
CA ARG A 54 -4.90 -6.61 13.56
C ARG A 54 -5.99 -7.39 14.30
N VAL A 55 -6.41 -6.96 15.48
CA VAL A 55 -7.51 -7.63 16.21
C VAL A 55 -8.90 -7.20 15.71
N LYS A 56 -9.04 -6.02 15.12
CA LYS A 56 -10.29 -5.56 14.47
C LYS A 56 -10.89 -6.60 13.51
N PRO A 57 -10.16 -7.10 12.49
CA PRO A 57 -10.69 -8.14 11.59
C PRO A 57 -11.04 -9.43 12.32
N LEU A 58 -10.31 -9.80 13.37
CA LEU A 58 -10.61 -11.01 14.16
C LEU A 58 -11.95 -10.90 14.90
N PHE A 59 -12.31 -9.71 15.41
CA PHE A 59 -13.62 -9.47 16.01
C PHE A 59 -14.78 -9.58 15.01
N TYR A 60 -14.60 -9.10 13.76
CA TYR A 60 -15.61 -9.26 12.71
C TYR A 60 -15.82 -10.74 12.35
N MET A 61 -14.75 -11.52 12.27
CA MET A 61 -14.83 -12.97 12.05
C MET A 61 -15.55 -13.65 13.21
N ALA A 62 -15.20 -13.33 14.45
CA ALA A 62 -15.89 -13.86 15.63
C ALA A 62 -17.40 -13.56 15.62
N ALA A 63 -17.80 -12.34 15.23
CA ALA A 63 -19.21 -11.97 15.11
C ALA A 63 -19.93 -12.77 14.02
N MET A 64 -19.30 -13.02 12.86
CA MET A 64 -19.86 -13.90 11.82
C MET A 64 -20.06 -15.33 12.32
N PHE A 65 -19.08 -15.90 13.03
CA PHE A 65 -19.21 -17.25 13.60
C PHE A 65 -20.32 -17.34 14.64
N ILE A 66 -20.44 -16.35 15.53
CA ILE A 66 -21.51 -16.30 16.53
C ILE A 66 -22.88 -16.14 15.85
N GLY A 67 -22.98 -15.29 14.82
CA GLY A 67 -24.20 -15.11 14.04
C GLY A 67 -24.63 -16.39 13.33
N ALA A 68 -23.72 -17.06 12.62
CA ALA A 68 -23.97 -18.34 11.97
C ALA A 68 -24.36 -19.43 12.99
N ALA A 69 -23.65 -19.50 14.12
CA ALA A 69 -23.95 -20.46 15.17
C ALA A 69 -25.34 -20.24 15.79
N LEU A 70 -25.77 -18.99 15.98
CA LEU A 70 -27.12 -18.68 16.45
C LEU A 70 -28.20 -19.07 15.44
N ILE A 71 -27.97 -18.80 14.15
CA ILE A 71 -28.89 -19.19 13.08
C ILE A 71 -29.01 -20.72 13.02
N ILE A 72 -27.89 -21.45 13.05
CA ILE A 72 -27.86 -22.92 13.08
C ILE A 72 -28.52 -23.44 14.35
N ARG A 73 -28.23 -22.87 15.52
CA ARG A 73 -28.81 -23.29 16.82
C ARG A 73 -30.33 -23.11 16.83
N VAL A 74 -30.84 -21.98 16.35
CA VAL A 74 -32.29 -21.70 16.26
C VAL A 74 -32.95 -22.63 15.24
N ALA A 75 -32.37 -22.80 14.06
CA ALA A 75 -32.92 -23.67 13.02
C ALA A 75 -32.87 -25.15 13.42
N SER A 76 -31.79 -25.60 14.06
CA SER A 76 -31.58 -26.97 14.51
C SER A 76 -32.39 -27.32 15.77
N SER A 77 -32.72 -26.35 16.62
CA SER A 77 -33.62 -26.61 17.77
C SER A 77 -35.04 -27.03 17.36
N ASN A 78 -35.40 -26.84 16.08
CA ASN A 78 -36.69 -27.22 15.51
C ASN A 78 -36.61 -28.35 14.46
N HIS A 79 -35.42 -28.94 14.21
CA HIS A 79 -35.25 -29.98 13.18
C HIS A 79 -34.49 -31.20 13.72
N GLN A 80 -35.09 -32.37 13.51
CA GLN A 80 -34.59 -33.71 13.75
C GLN A 80 -33.23 -33.93 13.05
N PRO A 81 -32.29 -34.74 13.59
CA PRO A 81 -30.92 -34.79 13.08
C PRO A 81 -30.90 -35.52 11.73
N ALA A 82 -30.74 -34.77 10.65
CA ALA A 82 -30.31 -35.34 9.39
C ALA A 82 -28.80 -35.58 9.46
N THR A 83 -28.45 -36.81 9.13
CA THR A 83 -27.13 -37.41 9.13
C THR A 83 -26.12 -36.59 8.32
N VAL A 84 -24.90 -36.64 8.83
CA VAL A 84 -23.62 -36.34 8.18
C VAL A 84 -23.66 -36.78 6.70
N ASP A 85 -23.07 -35.96 5.82
CA ASP A 85 -23.01 -36.05 4.35
C ASP A 85 -24.05 -35.19 3.59
N ASP A 86 -23.93 -33.86 3.67
CA ASP A 86 -24.00 -33.05 2.44
C ASP A 86 -23.32 -31.70 2.64
N GLN A 87 -22.04 -31.69 2.30
CA GLN A 87 -21.17 -30.52 2.24
C GLN A 87 -21.43 -29.79 0.92
N LEU A 88 -22.43 -28.92 0.84
CA LEU A 88 -22.50 -27.93 -0.26
C LEU A 88 -23.03 -26.56 0.23
N THR A 89 -22.06 -25.76 0.68
CA THR A 89 -21.81 -24.40 0.16
C THR A 89 -23.00 -23.45 0.01
N ALA A 90 -23.28 -22.71 1.08
CA ALA A 90 -23.78 -21.34 0.99
C ALA A 90 -22.59 -20.37 1.03
N ASN A 91 -21.90 -20.19 -0.10
CA ASN A 91 -21.05 -19.04 -0.39
C ASN A 91 -20.80 -18.99 -1.90
N ASP A 92 -21.74 -18.34 -2.57
CA ASP A 92 -21.58 -17.83 -3.93
C ASP A 92 -20.57 -16.67 -3.89
N ALA A 93 -19.30 -16.98 -4.15
CA ALA A 93 -18.28 -16.05 -4.65
C ALA A 93 -17.02 -16.85 -5.07
N GLY A 94 -16.95 -17.22 -6.34
CA GLY A 94 -15.67 -17.31 -7.07
C GLY A 94 -14.89 -18.63 -7.04
N THR A 95 -15.52 -19.77 -6.80
CA THR A 95 -14.88 -21.06 -7.15
C THR A 95 -15.93 -21.95 -7.80
N GLU A 96 -16.09 -21.76 -9.11
CA GLU A 96 -16.79 -22.73 -9.94
C GLU A 96 -15.97 -24.02 -9.83
N VAL A 97 -16.47 -24.97 -9.04
CA VAL A 97 -15.92 -26.32 -8.98
C VAL A 97 -16.25 -26.95 -10.32
N VAL A 98 -15.39 -26.71 -11.31
CA VAL A 98 -15.55 -27.31 -12.63
C VAL A 98 -15.33 -28.81 -12.43
N SER A 99 -16.42 -29.57 -12.51
CA SER A 99 -16.39 -31.03 -12.40
C SER A 99 -15.64 -31.64 -13.58
N ASP A 100 -14.88 -32.71 -13.33
CA ASP A 100 -14.12 -33.44 -14.36
C ASP A 100 -14.99 -33.79 -15.58
N GLU A 101 -16.27 -34.11 -15.38
CA GLU A 101 -17.24 -34.36 -16.47
C GLU A 101 -17.43 -33.15 -17.41
N TYR A 102 -17.40 -31.92 -16.88
CA TYR A 102 -17.52 -30.71 -17.70
C TYR A 102 -16.21 -30.42 -18.44
N ILE A 103 -15.07 -30.67 -17.79
CA ILE A 103 -13.74 -30.53 -18.41
C ILE A 103 -13.62 -31.48 -19.61
N ASP A 104 -14.02 -32.74 -19.45
CA ASP A 104 -13.97 -33.74 -20.51
C ASP A 104 -14.88 -33.38 -21.69
N VAL A 105 -16.10 -32.90 -21.42
CA VAL A 105 -17.03 -32.46 -22.48
C VAL A 105 -16.52 -31.22 -23.21
N ALA A 106 -15.91 -30.28 -22.50
CA ALA A 106 -15.32 -29.09 -23.11
C ALA A 106 -14.09 -29.44 -23.97
N LEU A 107 -13.25 -30.36 -23.50
CA LEU A 107 -12.09 -30.89 -24.22
C LEU A 107 -12.51 -31.61 -25.50
N ASP A 108 -13.47 -32.54 -25.43
CA ASP A 108 -13.97 -33.27 -26.60
C ASP A 108 -14.58 -32.32 -27.64
N ARG A 109 -15.34 -31.31 -27.19
CA ARG A 109 -15.92 -30.29 -28.06
C ARG A 109 -14.88 -29.37 -28.71
N SER A 110 -13.72 -29.20 -28.07
CA SER A 110 -12.62 -28.41 -28.61
C SER A 110 -11.76 -29.15 -29.64
N MET A 111 -12.01 -30.47 -29.85
CA MET A 111 -11.19 -31.36 -30.67
C MET A 111 -9.69 -31.31 -30.33
N LEU A 112 -9.37 -30.99 -29.07
CA LEU A 112 -8.01 -30.83 -28.59
C LEU A 112 -7.49 -32.18 -28.09
N ASP A 113 -6.53 -32.75 -28.81
CA ASP A 113 -5.91 -34.04 -28.46
C ASP A 113 -4.85 -33.87 -27.37
N ASP A 114 -4.56 -34.93 -26.62
CA ASP A 114 -3.65 -34.93 -25.46
C ASP A 114 -2.24 -34.44 -25.85
N TYR A 115 -1.81 -34.74 -27.07
CA TYR A 115 -0.53 -34.27 -27.60
C TYR A 115 -0.51 -32.74 -27.80
N SER A 116 -1.62 -32.17 -28.25
CA SER A 116 -1.76 -30.71 -28.41
C SER A 116 -1.75 -30.00 -27.07
N LEU A 117 -2.37 -30.60 -26.04
CA LEU A 117 -2.35 -30.08 -24.67
C LEU A 117 -0.91 -30.06 -24.12
N TYR A 118 -0.16 -31.15 -24.31
CA TYR A 118 1.23 -31.24 -23.85
C TYR A 118 2.13 -30.19 -24.50
N VAL A 119 2.03 -30.01 -25.83
CA VAL A 119 2.83 -28.99 -26.53
C VAL A 119 2.53 -27.60 -25.99
N TYR A 120 1.24 -27.24 -25.85
CA TYR A 120 0.84 -25.93 -25.33
C TYR A 120 1.36 -25.68 -23.91
N LEU A 121 1.23 -26.67 -23.02
CA LEU A 121 1.73 -26.57 -21.65
C LEU A 121 3.26 -26.47 -21.62
N SER A 122 3.95 -27.24 -22.45
CA SER A 122 5.42 -27.21 -22.51
C SER A 122 5.95 -25.86 -23.01
N ASP A 123 5.29 -25.24 -23.99
CA ASP A 123 5.63 -23.92 -24.49
C ASP A 123 5.31 -22.83 -23.46
N ALA A 124 4.17 -22.92 -22.77
CA ALA A 124 3.79 -21.98 -21.71
C ALA A 124 4.69 -22.03 -20.47
N THR A 125 5.33 -23.18 -20.21
CA THR A 125 6.32 -23.33 -19.13
C THR A 125 7.74 -22.91 -19.52
N ALA A 126 7.97 -22.56 -20.79
CA ALA A 126 9.27 -22.17 -21.32
C ALA A 126 9.54 -20.65 -21.28
N GLU A 127 8.59 -19.84 -20.78
CA GLU A 127 8.80 -18.44 -20.33
C GLU A 127 8.93 -18.35 -18.80
#